data_AF-A0A7V0J3G2-F1
#
_entry.id   AF-A0A7V0J3G2-F1
#
_cell.length_a   1.000
_cell.length_b   1.000
_cell.length_c   1.000
_cell.angle_alpha   90.00
_cell.angle_beta   90.00
_cell.angle_gamma   90.00
#
_symmetry.space_group_name_H-M   'P 1'
#
loop_
_entity.id
_entity.type
_entity.pdbx_description
1 polymer ?
#
loop_
_entity_poly.entity_id
_entity_poly.type
_entity_poly.pdbx_seq_one_letter_code
_entity_poly.pdbx_strand_id
1 'polypeptide(L)'
;MNADTYGDTGGTTGFFAELSLDTGHHEVPVVATTEAGSSVSTVVTVVVDPDMTRELAYITSIDVATGTIVADYVQWLTGDEARAAAIEDGEIAEDQEPEDGYYIRNQNPRLRTISVAPDTQIVLYVCYPDTGPCLTRESVTLTVFEQLTANPASSINMEGWSWYGSGYSPYWLTILDSNVVQIEEQYLP
;
A
#
# COMPACT_ATOMS: atom_id res chain seq x y z
N MET A 1 4.43 31.08 -1.18
CA MET A 1 5.40 29.99 -0.97
C MET A 1 5.70 29.96 0.51
N ASN A 2 4.96 29.14 1.25
CA ASN A 2 5.32 28.81 2.62
C ASN A 2 5.79 27.36 2.57
N ALA A 3 7.06 27.16 2.92
CA ALA A 3 7.62 25.85 3.17
C ALA A 3 7.21 25.47 4.60
N ASP A 4 6.27 24.56 4.75
CA ASP A 4 6.08 23.86 6.01
C ASP A 4 7.10 22.72 6.06
N THR A 5 8.15 22.95 6.84
CA THR A 5 9.14 21.94 7.23
C THR A 5 8.51 21.02 8.27
N TYR A 6 8.15 19.80 7.86
CA TYR A 6 7.86 18.70 8.78
C TYR A 6 9.17 17.96 9.10
N GLY A 7 9.32 17.58 10.37
CA GLY A 7 10.58 17.29 11.07
C GLY A 7 11.53 16.29 10.40
N ASP A 8 12.78 16.74 10.25
CA ASP A 8 13.97 15.96 9.94
C ASP A 8 14.48 15.24 11.19
N THR A 9 14.46 13.91 11.16
CA THR A 9 15.33 13.06 11.98
C THR A 9 16.02 12.04 11.08
N GLY A 10 17.07 12.47 10.38
CA GLY A 10 18.14 11.57 9.94
C GLY A 10 18.17 11.26 8.45
N GLY A 11 18.90 12.08 7.70
CA GLY A 11 19.72 11.63 6.56
C GLY A 11 19.05 11.52 5.19
N THR A 12 17.79 11.93 5.03
CA THR A 12 17.15 12.02 3.70
C THR A 12 16.46 13.37 3.55
N THR A 13 16.96 14.23 2.66
CA THR A 13 16.25 15.44 2.25
C THR A 13 15.13 15.05 1.29
N GLY A 14 13.92 14.91 1.81
CA GLY A 14 12.72 14.73 0.99
C GLY A 14 12.19 16.06 0.45
N PHE A 15 11.50 16.02 -0.68
CA PHE A 15 10.66 17.13 -1.14
C PHE A 15 9.24 16.60 -1.38
N PHE A 16 8.25 17.41 -1.06
CA PHE A 16 6.85 17.14 -1.38
C PHE A 16 6.44 18.04 -2.54
N ALA A 17 5.79 17.46 -3.55
CA ALA A 17 5.20 18.17 -4.65
C ALA A 17 3.76 17.67 -4.83
N GLU A 18 2.81 18.60 -4.83
CA GLU A 18 1.43 18.30 -5.20
C GLU A 18 1.23 18.66 -6.67
N LEU A 19 0.57 17.77 -7.41
CA LEU A 19 0.26 17.95 -8.82
C LEU A 19 -1.24 17.71 -9.03
N SER A 20 -1.90 18.66 -9.69
CA SER A 20 -3.26 18.45 -10.18
C SER A 20 -3.17 17.95 -11.61
N LEU A 21 -3.67 16.74 -11.85
CA LEU A 21 -3.70 16.11 -13.15
C LEU A 21 -5.15 15.94 -13.61
N ASP A 22 -5.39 16.17 -14.90
CA ASP A 22 -6.66 15.81 -15.53
C ASP A 22 -6.80 14.29 -15.61
N THR A 23 -8.00 13.79 -15.93
CA THR A 23 -8.21 12.37 -16.23
C THR A 23 -7.28 11.91 -17.36
N GLY A 24 -6.61 10.77 -17.15
CA GLY A 24 -5.71 10.16 -18.13
C GLY A 24 -4.51 9.45 -17.49
N HIS A 25 -3.67 8.91 -18.36
CA HIS A 25 -2.38 8.32 -18.00
C HIS A 25 -1.29 9.38 -18.17
N HIS A 26 -0.55 9.67 -17.10
CA HIS A 26 0.45 10.73 -17.08
C HIS A 26 1.81 10.16 -16.70
N GLU A 27 2.79 10.34 -17.58
CA GLU A 27 4.19 10.13 -17.25
C GLU A 27 4.77 11.42 -16.68
N VAL A 28 5.06 11.43 -15.38
CA VAL A 28 5.60 12.59 -14.67
C VAL A 28 7.11 12.40 -14.49
N PRO A 29 7.96 13.07 -15.30
CA PRO A 29 9.41 12.98 -15.12
C PRO A 29 9.83 13.71 -13.86
N VAL A 30 10.50 13.00 -12.96
CA VAL A 30 11.11 13.54 -11.75
C VAL A 30 12.62 13.57 -11.96
N VAL A 31 13.20 14.77 -11.94
CA VAL A 31 14.64 14.97 -12.14
C VAL A 31 15.24 15.62 -10.89
N ALA A 32 16.12 14.90 -10.22
CA ALA A 32 16.98 15.44 -9.17
C ALA A 32 18.30 15.89 -9.79
N THR A 33 18.73 17.13 -9.54
CA THR A 33 20.03 17.64 -10.00
C THR A 33 20.82 18.16 -8.80
N THR A 34 22.08 17.77 -8.67
CA THR A 34 22.98 18.25 -7.62
C THR A 34 23.51 19.65 -7.94
N GLU A 35 24.02 20.37 -6.95
CA GLU A 35 24.69 21.66 -7.16
C GLU A 35 25.87 21.57 -8.15
N ALA A 36 26.52 20.40 -8.24
CA ALA A 36 27.59 20.10 -9.18
C ALA A 36 27.09 19.79 -10.61
N GLY A 37 25.77 19.83 -10.86
CA GLY A 37 25.17 19.62 -12.17
C GLY A 37 24.99 18.15 -12.58
N SER A 38 25.17 17.19 -11.65
CA SER A 38 24.86 15.78 -11.89
C SER A 38 23.37 15.55 -11.71
N SER A 39 22.71 14.85 -12.63
CA SER A 39 21.28 14.58 -12.55
C SER A 39 20.95 13.09 -12.50
N VAL A 40 19.87 12.77 -11.79
CA VAL A 40 19.18 11.47 -11.79
C VAL A 40 17.73 11.73 -12.16
N SER A 41 17.20 10.97 -13.10
CA SER A 41 15.79 11.08 -13.51
C SER A 41 15.06 9.75 -13.32
N THR A 42 13.81 9.83 -12.88
CA THR A 42 12.85 8.74 -12.90
C THR A 42 11.54 9.22 -13.51
N VAL A 43 10.69 8.31 -13.96
CA VAL A 43 9.33 8.63 -14.42
C VAL A 43 8.35 8.02 -13.42
N VAL A 44 7.45 8.86 -12.92
CA VAL A 44 6.32 8.42 -12.10
C VAL A 44 5.10 8.36 -13.00
N THR A 45 4.55 7.16 -13.18
CA THR A 45 3.29 6.98 -13.89
C THR A 45 2.14 7.24 -12.92
N VAL A 46 1.27 8.19 -13.26
CA VAL A 46 0.06 8.50 -12.51
C VAL A 46 -1.14 8.29 -13.43
N VAL A 47 -2.05 7.42 -13.03
CA VAL A 47 -3.31 7.22 -13.75
C VAL A 47 -4.42 7.85 -12.93
N VAL A 48 -5.14 8.79 -13.54
CA VAL A 48 -6.29 9.46 -12.96
C VAL A 48 -7.50 9.05 -13.77
N ASP A 49 -8.39 8.24 -13.21
CA ASP A 49 -9.60 7.80 -13.91
C ASP A 49 -10.80 7.80 -12.96
N PRO A 50 -11.93 8.46 -13.30
CA PRO A 50 -13.10 8.51 -12.44
C PRO A 50 -13.76 7.13 -12.21
N ASP A 51 -13.50 6.15 -13.08
CA ASP A 51 -14.04 4.80 -12.97
C ASP A 51 -13.14 3.87 -12.15
N MET A 52 -12.01 4.38 -11.62
CA MET A 52 -11.21 3.64 -10.65
C MET A 52 -12.01 3.33 -9.39
N THR A 53 -11.85 2.11 -8.92
CA THR A 53 -12.38 1.67 -7.63
C THR A 53 -11.23 1.35 -6.69
N ARG A 54 -11.47 1.53 -5.39
CA ARG A 54 -10.50 1.21 -4.34
C ARG A 54 -11.15 0.27 -3.34
N GLU A 55 -10.63 -0.95 -3.29
CA GLU A 55 -11.19 -2.03 -2.45
C GLU A 55 -10.14 -2.48 -1.44
N LEU A 56 -10.52 -2.67 -0.17
CA LEU A 56 -9.64 -3.32 0.80
C LEU A 56 -9.76 -4.83 0.65
N ALA A 57 -8.63 -5.53 0.60
CA ALA A 57 -8.63 -6.97 0.44
C ALA A 57 -7.47 -7.66 1.15
N TYR A 58 -7.71 -8.89 1.61
CA TYR A 58 -6.63 -9.82 1.88
C TYR A 58 -6.19 -10.49 0.59
N ILE A 59 -4.90 -10.41 0.28
CA ILE A 59 -4.32 -11.14 -0.85
C ILE A 59 -3.89 -12.52 -0.36
N THR A 60 -4.52 -13.56 -0.89
CA THR A 60 -4.34 -14.95 -0.44
C THR A 60 -3.41 -15.76 -1.35
N SER A 61 -3.20 -15.29 -2.59
CA SER A 61 -2.28 -15.90 -3.54
C SER A 61 -1.81 -14.84 -4.53
N ILE A 62 -0.58 -14.99 -4.99
CA ILE A 62 0.02 -14.23 -6.09
C ILE A 62 0.54 -15.26 -7.09
N ASP A 63 0.31 -15.02 -8.38
CA ASP A 63 0.86 -15.81 -9.46
C ASP A 63 1.48 -14.87 -10.49
N VAL A 64 2.81 -14.73 -10.40
CA VAL A 64 3.59 -13.87 -11.30
C VAL A 64 3.58 -14.40 -12.74
N ALA A 65 3.48 -15.72 -12.93
CA ALA A 65 3.53 -16.32 -14.27
C ALA A 65 2.28 -15.98 -15.08
N THR A 66 1.12 -15.89 -14.42
CA THR A 66 -0.14 -15.47 -15.05
C THR A 66 -0.44 -13.99 -14.90
N GLY A 67 0.30 -13.28 -14.03
CA GLY A 67 0.06 -11.87 -13.73
C GLY A 67 -1.24 -11.68 -12.97
N THR A 68 -1.57 -12.56 -12.02
CA THR A 68 -2.83 -12.51 -11.28
C THR A 68 -2.62 -12.58 -9.77
N ILE A 69 -3.61 -12.07 -9.03
CA ILE A 69 -3.73 -12.26 -7.59
C ILE A 69 -5.09 -12.86 -7.25
N VAL A 70 -5.17 -13.54 -6.10
CA VAL A 70 -6.42 -13.97 -5.49
C VAL A 70 -6.69 -13.11 -4.27
N ALA A 71 -7.75 -12.32 -4.32
CA ALA A 71 -8.12 -11.37 -3.29
C ALA A 71 -9.46 -11.74 -2.63
N ASP A 72 -9.53 -11.58 -1.31
CA ASP A 72 -10.78 -11.62 -0.53
C ASP A 72 -11.10 -10.21 -0.05
N TYR A 73 -12.24 -9.66 -0.46
CA TYR A 73 -12.59 -8.28 -0.17
C TYR A 73 -13.15 -8.15 1.24
N VAL A 74 -12.69 -7.13 1.94
CA VAL A 74 -13.09 -6.83 3.31
C VAL A 74 -13.42 -5.34 3.44
N GLN A 75 -14.15 -4.98 4.48
CA GLN A 75 -14.50 -3.59 4.75
C GLN A 75 -13.53 -3.03 5.80
N TRP A 76 -12.99 -1.85 5.52
CA TRP A 76 -12.29 -1.04 6.51
C TRP A 76 -13.30 -0.12 7.19
N LEU A 77 -13.63 -0.39 8.45
CA LEU A 77 -14.55 0.44 9.22
C LEU A 77 -13.78 1.13 10.36
N THR A 78 -14.16 2.36 10.69
CA THR A 78 -13.57 3.13 11.80
C THR A 78 -14.66 3.83 12.61
N GLY A 79 -14.35 4.20 13.86
CA GLY A 79 -15.26 4.97 14.71
C GLY A 79 -16.59 4.26 14.96
N ASP A 80 -17.70 5.02 14.91
CA ASP A 80 -19.04 4.50 15.22
C ASP A 80 -19.48 3.36 14.29
N GLU A 81 -19.05 3.38 13.02
CA GLU A 81 -19.35 2.31 12.06
C GLU A 81 -18.61 1.02 12.43
N ALA A 82 -17.35 1.13 12.87
CA ALA A 82 -16.58 -0.02 13.34
C ALA A 82 -17.22 -0.65 14.59
N ARG A 83 -17.57 0.17 15.59
CA ARG A 83 -18.23 -0.30 16.81
C ARG A 83 -19.55 -0.98 16.48
N ALA A 84 -20.40 -0.34 15.67
CA ALA A 84 -21.71 -0.88 15.32
C ALA A 84 -21.59 -2.24 14.60
N ALA A 85 -20.67 -2.35 13.64
CA ALA A 85 -20.43 -3.58 12.90
C ALA A 85 -19.80 -4.69 13.78
N ALA A 86 -18.87 -4.34 14.67
CA ALA A 86 -18.26 -5.30 15.59
C ALA A 86 -19.27 -5.84 16.61
N ILE A 87 -20.20 -5.01 17.09
CA ILE A 87 -21.33 -5.45 17.92
C ILE A 87 -22.28 -6.34 17.12
N GLU A 88 -22.63 -5.95 15.90
CA GLU A 88 -23.52 -6.72 15.02
C GLU A 88 -22.97 -8.13 14.73
N ASP A 89 -21.64 -8.22 14.56
CA ASP A 89 -20.94 -9.48 14.31
C ASP A 89 -20.65 -10.28 15.60
N GLY A 90 -20.90 -9.69 16.77
CA GLY A 90 -20.70 -10.32 18.07
C GLY A 90 -19.23 -10.38 18.53
N GLU A 91 -18.35 -9.60 17.90
CA GLU A 91 -16.92 -9.51 18.25
C GLU A 91 -16.70 -8.73 19.55
N ILE A 92 -17.58 -7.77 19.86
CA ILE A 92 -17.57 -6.97 21.09
C ILE A 92 -18.97 -6.79 21.68
N ALA A 93 -19.05 -6.49 22.98
CA ALA A 93 -20.29 -6.13 23.66
C ALA A 93 -20.69 -4.66 23.42
N GLU A 94 -21.96 -4.32 23.72
CA GLU A 94 -22.51 -2.96 23.49
C GLU A 94 -21.79 -1.84 24.24
N ASP A 95 -21.13 -2.15 25.37
CA ASP A 95 -20.39 -1.22 26.21
C ASP A 95 -18.88 -1.19 25.91
N GLN A 96 -18.46 -1.85 24.83
CA GLN A 96 -17.06 -1.93 24.40
C GLN A 96 -16.80 -1.12 23.13
N GLU A 97 -15.52 -0.83 22.90
CA GLU A 97 -15.01 -0.18 21.69
C GLU A 97 -13.95 -1.10 21.04
N PRO A 98 -13.80 -1.10 19.70
CA PRO A 98 -12.69 -1.80 19.05
C PRO A 98 -11.34 -1.29 19.56
N GLU A 99 -10.42 -2.19 19.91
CA GLU A 99 -9.17 -1.86 20.62
C GLU A 99 -8.31 -0.81 19.91
N ASP A 100 -8.20 -0.93 18.59
CA ASP A 100 -7.39 -0.03 17.75
C ASP A 100 -8.23 1.02 17.00
N GLY A 101 -9.51 1.16 17.36
CA GLY A 101 -10.43 2.13 16.75
C GLY A 101 -10.87 1.80 15.32
N TYR A 102 -10.52 0.62 14.81
CA TYR A 102 -10.98 0.09 13.52
C TYR A 102 -11.59 -1.31 13.68
N TYR A 103 -12.36 -1.72 12.68
CA TYR A 103 -12.85 -3.08 12.53
C TYR A 103 -12.77 -3.49 11.06
N ILE A 104 -12.07 -4.59 10.78
CA ILE A 104 -12.00 -5.18 9.44
C ILE A 104 -13.09 -6.23 9.34
N ARG A 105 -14.15 -5.93 8.59
CA ARG A 105 -15.32 -6.79 8.48
C ARG A 105 -15.28 -7.62 7.20
N ASN A 106 -15.47 -8.94 7.31
CA ASN A 106 -15.63 -9.83 6.16
C ASN A 106 -16.98 -10.59 6.22
N GLN A 107 -18.02 -10.00 5.65
CA GLN A 107 -19.34 -10.65 5.53
C GLN A 107 -19.49 -11.49 4.25
N ASN A 108 -18.48 -11.49 3.37
CA ASN A 108 -18.53 -12.18 2.10
C ASN A 108 -17.13 -12.68 1.70
N PRO A 109 -16.73 -13.87 2.18
CA PRO A 109 -15.37 -14.42 1.99
C PRO A 109 -15.15 -14.97 0.56
N ARG A 110 -15.70 -14.28 -0.44
CA ARG A 110 -15.62 -14.68 -1.84
C ARG A 110 -14.25 -14.32 -2.39
N LEU A 111 -13.50 -15.35 -2.78
CA LEU A 111 -12.25 -15.17 -3.49
C LEU A 111 -12.47 -14.68 -4.92
N ARG A 112 -11.64 -13.73 -5.34
CA ARG A 112 -11.63 -13.12 -6.67
C ARG A 112 -10.25 -13.23 -7.27
N THR A 113 -10.14 -13.86 -8.43
CA THR A 113 -8.93 -13.80 -9.25
C THR A 113 -8.97 -12.53 -10.09
N ILE A 114 -7.95 -11.69 -9.95
CA ILE A 114 -7.88 -10.38 -10.61
C ILE A 114 -6.53 -10.27 -11.32
N SER A 115 -6.53 -9.74 -12.54
CA SER A 115 -5.31 -9.43 -13.28
C SER A 115 -4.59 -8.25 -12.64
N VAL A 116 -3.26 -8.31 -12.65
CA VAL A 116 -2.38 -7.23 -12.21
C VAL A 116 -1.76 -6.60 -13.45
N ALA A 117 -1.89 -5.27 -13.60
CA ALA A 117 -1.26 -4.57 -14.70
C ALA A 117 0.27 -4.70 -14.60
N PRO A 118 1.01 -4.81 -15.72
CA PRO A 118 2.47 -4.99 -15.69
C PRO A 118 3.22 -3.90 -14.91
N ASP A 119 2.71 -2.67 -14.96
CA ASP A 119 3.31 -1.49 -14.30
C ASP A 119 2.63 -1.16 -12.95
N THR A 120 2.00 -2.15 -12.32
CA THR A 120 1.33 -1.97 -11.02
C THR A 120 2.33 -1.51 -9.97
N GLN A 121 2.00 -0.40 -9.30
CA GLN A 121 2.76 0.07 -8.15
C GLN A 121 2.37 -0.73 -6.90
N ILE A 122 3.34 -1.38 -6.26
CA ILE A 122 3.11 -2.14 -5.02
C ILE A 122 3.90 -1.47 -3.90
N VAL A 123 3.21 -0.97 -2.88
CA VAL A 123 3.80 -0.20 -1.79
C VAL A 123 3.58 -0.91 -0.46
N LEU A 124 4.68 -1.17 0.26
CA LEU A 124 4.72 -1.85 1.55
C LEU A 124 5.21 -0.91 2.65
N TYR A 125 4.80 -1.17 3.88
CA TYR A 125 5.35 -0.51 5.07
C TYR A 125 6.51 -1.33 5.65
N VAL A 126 7.65 -0.69 5.86
CA VAL A 126 8.90 -1.36 6.21
C VAL A 126 9.60 -0.69 7.39
N CYS A 127 10.51 -1.44 8.00
CA CYS A 127 11.43 -1.00 9.04
C CYS A 127 12.87 -1.30 8.63
N TYR A 128 13.71 -0.27 8.58
CA TYR A 128 15.13 -0.44 8.35
C TYR A 128 15.83 -0.88 9.65
N PRO A 129 16.58 -2.00 9.66
CA PRO A 129 17.19 -2.54 10.87
C PRO A 129 18.26 -1.61 11.48
N ASP A 130 18.67 -1.95 12.70
CA ASP A 130 19.74 -1.35 13.52
C ASP A 130 19.51 0.10 14.00
N THR A 131 19.34 1.04 13.08
CA THR A 131 19.21 2.48 13.39
C THR A 131 18.30 3.24 12.41
N GLY A 132 17.69 2.52 11.46
CA GLY A 132 16.90 3.15 10.41
C GLY A 132 15.45 3.47 10.83
N PRO A 133 14.74 4.27 10.03
CA PRO A 133 13.34 4.59 10.30
C PRO A 133 12.44 3.36 10.13
N CYS A 134 11.37 3.34 10.91
CA CYS A 134 10.24 2.43 10.77
C CYS A 134 9.05 3.12 10.12
N LEU A 135 8.06 2.32 9.68
CA LEU A 135 6.86 2.81 8.97
C LEU A 135 7.21 3.61 7.72
N THR A 136 8.32 3.26 7.08
CA THR A 136 8.72 3.83 5.79
C THR A 136 8.01 3.09 4.66
N ARG A 137 7.71 3.79 3.57
CA ARG A 137 7.03 3.20 2.41
C ARG A 137 8.06 2.82 1.36
N GLU A 138 8.07 1.55 0.95
CA GLU A 138 8.94 1.05 -0.11
C GLU A 138 8.13 0.43 -1.23
N SER A 139 8.60 0.63 -2.47
CA SER A 139 7.98 0.04 -3.65
C SER A 139 8.68 -1.26 -4.03
N VAL A 140 7.90 -2.30 -4.33
CA VAL A 140 8.41 -3.60 -4.77
C VAL A 140 7.78 -4.02 -6.10
N THR A 141 8.42 -4.97 -6.78
CA THR A 141 7.83 -5.61 -7.98
C THR A 141 6.86 -6.71 -7.57
N LEU A 142 5.97 -7.14 -8.47
CA LEU A 142 5.08 -8.29 -8.22
C LEU A 142 5.86 -9.57 -7.89
N THR A 143 7.04 -9.75 -8.49
CA THR A 143 7.93 -10.89 -8.21
C THR A 143 8.46 -10.86 -6.79
N VAL A 144 8.95 -9.70 -6.34
CA VAL A 144 9.41 -9.52 -4.96
C VAL A 144 8.24 -9.72 -4.00
N PHE A 145 7.06 -9.18 -4.32
CA PHE A 145 5.88 -9.31 -3.47
C PHE A 145 5.43 -10.78 -3.32
N GLU A 146 5.42 -11.58 -4.39
CA GLU A 146 5.19 -13.03 -4.34
C GLU A 146 6.21 -13.75 -3.43
N GLN A 147 7.49 -13.41 -3.54
CA GLN A 147 8.54 -14.01 -2.73
C GLN A 147 8.42 -13.64 -1.24
N LEU A 148 8.14 -12.37 -0.94
CA LEU A 148 8.01 -11.88 0.42
C LEU A 148 6.74 -12.40 1.09
N THR A 149 5.62 -12.54 0.37
CA THR A 149 4.40 -13.16 0.93
C THR A 149 4.62 -14.63 1.29
N ALA A 150 5.43 -15.37 0.52
CA ALA A 150 5.80 -16.74 0.84
C ALA A 150 6.79 -16.85 2.02
N ASN A 151 7.67 -15.87 2.20
CA ASN A 151 8.67 -15.85 3.28
C ASN A 151 9.00 -14.41 3.73
N PRO A 152 8.19 -13.77 4.59
CA PRO A 152 8.39 -12.36 4.94
C PRO A 152 9.77 -12.06 5.54
N ALA A 153 10.36 -13.01 6.27
CA ALA A 153 11.67 -12.84 6.91
C ALA A 153 12.82 -12.68 5.91
N SER A 154 12.64 -13.04 4.63
CA SER A 154 13.67 -12.85 3.61
C SER A 154 13.83 -11.40 3.19
N SER A 155 12.90 -10.50 3.54
CA SER A 155 12.95 -9.08 3.16
C SER A 155 14.28 -8.42 3.56
N ILE A 156 14.82 -8.76 4.74
CA ILE A 156 16.09 -8.19 5.22
C ILE A 156 17.24 -8.55 4.27
N ASN A 157 17.29 -9.81 3.81
CA ASN A 157 18.38 -10.28 2.95
C ASN A 157 18.17 -9.89 1.48
N MET A 158 16.92 -9.72 1.05
CA MET A 158 16.57 -9.38 -0.33
C MET A 158 16.64 -7.87 -0.58
N GLU A 159 16.08 -7.08 0.33
CA GLU A 159 15.81 -5.66 0.14
C GLU A 159 16.49 -4.78 1.19
N GLY A 160 17.11 -5.37 2.23
CA GLY A 160 17.82 -4.63 3.27
C GLY A 160 16.93 -4.06 4.39
N TRP A 161 15.63 -4.29 4.32
CA TRP A 161 14.64 -3.84 5.32
C TRP A 161 13.75 -5.00 5.79
N SER A 162 13.18 -4.86 6.99
CA SER A 162 12.18 -5.78 7.55
C SER A 162 10.78 -5.34 7.14
N TRP A 163 9.97 -6.27 6.63
CA TRP A 163 8.60 -5.99 6.25
C TRP A 163 7.69 -5.94 7.48
N TYR A 164 6.97 -4.84 7.70
CA TYR A 164 6.10 -4.65 8.86
C TYR A 164 4.86 -5.57 8.82
N GLY A 165 4.16 -5.62 7.69
CA GLY A 165 2.89 -6.34 7.55
C GLY A 165 2.93 -7.86 7.45
N SER A 166 4.10 -8.42 7.14
CA SER A 166 4.40 -9.86 7.07
C SER A 166 3.28 -10.80 6.60
N GLY A 167 2.54 -10.43 5.55
CA GLY A 167 1.50 -11.27 4.93
C GLY A 167 0.13 -11.28 5.62
N TYR A 168 -0.04 -10.62 6.76
CA TYR A 168 -1.33 -10.51 7.46
C TYR A 168 -2.04 -9.16 7.25
N SER A 169 -1.33 -8.15 6.73
CA SER A 169 -1.94 -6.88 6.39
C SER A 169 -2.99 -7.04 5.27
N PRO A 170 -4.12 -6.34 5.35
CA PRO A 170 -4.94 -6.12 4.17
C PRO A 170 -4.30 -5.05 3.27
N TYR A 171 -4.68 -5.06 2.00
CA TYR A 171 -4.15 -4.15 0.98
C TYR A 171 -5.29 -3.41 0.30
N TRP A 172 -5.08 -2.14 0.05
CA TRP A 172 -5.90 -1.36 -0.85
C TRP A 172 -5.53 -1.69 -2.29
N LEU A 173 -6.50 -2.21 -3.04
CA LEU A 173 -6.40 -2.47 -4.45
C LEU A 173 -7.06 -1.33 -5.21
N THR A 174 -6.27 -0.55 -5.94
CA THR A 174 -6.81 0.38 -6.94
C THR A 174 -7.02 -0.38 -8.24
N ILE A 175 -8.26 -0.43 -8.72
CA ILE A 175 -8.69 -1.25 -9.85
C ILE A 175 -9.21 -0.34 -10.96
N LEU A 176 -8.68 -0.51 -12.17
CA LEU A 176 -9.12 0.13 -13.40
C LEU A 176 -9.33 -0.93 -14.48
N ASP A 177 -10.46 -0.89 -15.19
CA ASP A 177 -10.79 -1.85 -16.25
C ASP A 177 -10.61 -3.33 -15.85
N SER A 178 -10.97 -3.67 -14.60
CA SER A 178 -10.78 -5.00 -13.99
C SER A 178 -9.33 -5.44 -13.79
N ASN A 179 -8.36 -4.53 -13.90
CA ASN A 179 -6.97 -4.77 -13.57
C ASN A 179 -6.59 -4.00 -12.31
N VAL A 180 -5.85 -4.63 -11.41
CA VAL A 180 -5.17 -3.92 -10.33
C VAL A 180 -4.06 -3.08 -10.95
N VAL A 181 -4.04 -1.78 -10.63
CA VAL A 181 -3.02 -0.82 -11.08
C VAL A 181 -2.19 -0.27 -9.91
N GLN A 182 -2.67 -0.46 -8.68
CA GLN A 182 -1.91 -0.17 -7.46
C GLN A 182 -2.31 -1.15 -6.34
N ILE A 183 -1.32 -1.57 -5.57
CA ILE A 183 -1.48 -2.32 -4.33
C ILE A 183 -0.78 -1.52 -3.23
N GLU A 184 -1.51 -1.10 -2.22
CA GLU A 184 -0.96 -0.35 -1.09
C GLU A 184 -1.31 -1.07 0.20
N GLU A 185 -0.30 -1.41 1.00
CA GLU A 185 -0.51 -1.99 2.32
C GLU A 185 -1.32 -1.03 3.21
N GLN A 186 -2.33 -1.53 3.92
CA GLN A 186 -3.00 -0.78 4.98
C GLN A 186 -2.19 -0.94 6.27
N TYR A 187 -1.69 0.16 6.81
CA TYR A 187 -1.05 0.17 8.12
C TYR A 187 -2.07 -0.20 9.21
N LEU A 188 -1.73 -1.18 10.04
CA LEU A 188 -2.46 -1.50 11.25
C LEU A 188 -1.60 -1.02 12.45
N PRO A 189 -2.12 -0.12 13.31
CA PRO A 189 -1.37 0.50 14.39
C PRO A 189 -0.91 -0.43 15.51
#